data_AF-A0A367F7G8-F1
#
_entry.id   AF-A0A367F7G8-F1
#
_cell.length_a   1.000
_cell.length_b   1.000
_cell.length_c   1.000
_cell.angle_alpha   90.00
_cell.angle_beta   90.00
_cell.angle_gamma   90.00
#
_symmetry.space_group_name_H-M   'P 1'
#
loop_
_entity.id
_entity.type
_entity.pdbx_description
1 polymer ?
#
loop_
_entity_poly.entity_id
_entity_poly.type
_entity_poly.pdbx_seq_one_letter_code
_entity_poly.pdbx_strand_id
1 'polypeptide(L)'
;MSTVKAARAAAAALVAAALALTAGCGGDGGGQHGDGEGSDHAGRPGATATASASPGASASPRAKDGGGAPDDEATAKVPRSRLTPATGSFTTKEKDYLVDRVPRGLEPAAVLEAGRTACERIATTAESSEKDAISALKAGEIDQAEPAVRHLCPKFAPLLEAAGK
;
A
#
# COMPACT_ATOMS: atom_id res chain seq x y z
N MET A 1 45.01 -45.50 -27.57
CA MET A 1 44.20 -46.11 -26.50
C MET A 1 42.87 -45.36 -26.50
N SER A 2 42.01 -45.63 -27.49
CA SER A 2 40.86 -46.56 -27.38
C SER A 2 39.77 -45.96 -26.47
N THR A 3 38.81 -45.21 -27.06
CA THR A 3 37.43 -45.65 -27.41
C THR A 3 36.57 -45.88 -26.15
N VAL A 4 35.36 -45.34 -25.99
CA VAL A 4 34.22 -45.43 -26.91
C VAL A 4 33.24 -44.27 -26.65
N LYS A 5 32.59 -43.87 -27.75
CA LYS A 5 31.57 -42.86 -27.99
C LYS A 5 30.18 -43.52 -28.02
N ALA A 6 29.14 -42.69 -27.85
CA ALA A 6 27.73 -42.93 -28.21
C ALA A 6 26.88 -43.64 -27.14
N ALA A 7 25.59 -43.36 -26.98
CA ALA A 7 24.58 -42.83 -27.91
C ALA A 7 23.56 -41.95 -27.13
N ARG A 8 23.17 -40.75 -27.57
CA ARG A 8 22.27 -40.35 -28.68
C ARG A 8 20.80 -40.77 -28.53
N ALA A 9 19.95 -39.74 -28.71
CA ALA A 9 18.53 -39.74 -29.12
C ALA A 9 17.51 -40.10 -28.02
N ALA A 10 16.29 -39.55 -27.94
CA ALA A 10 15.60 -38.44 -28.59
C ALA A 10 14.21 -38.34 -27.90
N ALA A 11 13.73 -37.13 -27.59
CA ALA A 11 12.31 -36.77 -27.40
C ALA A 11 12.29 -35.25 -27.10
N ALA A 12 12.19 -34.33 -28.06
CA ALA A 12 11.07 -34.08 -28.96
C ALA A 12 9.71 -34.00 -28.23
N ALA A 13 9.22 -32.77 -28.11
CA ALA A 13 7.83 -32.35 -27.98
C ALA A 13 7.05 -32.76 -26.72
N LEU A 14 6.93 -31.82 -25.76
CA LEU A 14 5.69 -31.61 -25.02
C LEU A 14 5.40 -30.10 -24.98
N VAL A 15 4.80 -29.61 -26.07
CA VAL A 15 4.01 -28.37 -26.08
C VAL A 15 2.55 -28.77 -25.85
N ALA A 16 1.86 -27.98 -25.03
CA ALA A 16 0.40 -27.92 -24.80
C ALA A 16 -0.16 -28.57 -23.52
N ALA A 17 -0.37 -27.73 -22.51
CA ALA A 17 -1.61 -27.64 -21.72
C ALA A 17 -1.71 -26.19 -21.20
N ALA A 18 -2.38 -25.30 -21.94
CA ALA A 18 -3.76 -24.84 -21.69
C ALA A 18 -3.90 -24.25 -20.27
N LEU A 19 -3.69 -22.94 -20.09
CA LEU A 19 -4.69 -21.86 -20.16
C LEU A 19 -5.98 -22.12 -19.36
N ALA A 20 -6.31 -21.12 -18.53
CA ALA A 20 -7.61 -20.79 -17.93
C ALA A 20 -7.98 -21.44 -16.59
N LEU A 21 -7.51 -20.80 -15.50
CA LEU A 21 -8.27 -20.72 -14.24
C LEU A 21 -8.38 -19.24 -13.82
N THR A 22 -9.08 -18.47 -14.64
CA THR A 22 -9.69 -17.19 -14.25
C THR A 22 -11.20 -17.30 -14.46
N ALA A 23 -11.85 -18.14 -13.65
CA ALA A 23 -13.24 -17.88 -13.27
C ALA A 23 -13.14 -16.84 -12.13
N GLY A 24 -13.42 -15.55 -12.33
CA GLY A 24 -14.49 -15.04 -13.16
C GLY A 24 -15.83 -15.31 -12.49
N CYS A 25 -15.97 -14.97 -11.20
CA CYS A 25 -17.27 -14.92 -10.52
C CYS A 25 -17.93 -13.57 -10.89
N GLY A 26 -18.36 -13.47 -12.14
CA GLY A 26 -19.28 -12.45 -12.64
C GLY A 26 -20.60 -13.12 -12.95
N GLY A 27 -21.56 -13.02 -12.02
CA GLY A 27 -22.93 -13.46 -12.26
C GLY A 27 -23.72 -12.33 -12.88
N ASP A 28 -23.83 -12.33 -14.22
CA ASP A 28 -24.86 -11.59 -14.95
C ASP A 28 -25.87 -12.60 -15.49
N GLY A 29 -27.10 -12.48 -15.00
CA GLY A 29 -28.20 -13.35 -15.34
C GLY A 29 -29.06 -12.76 -16.45
N GLY A 30 -29.07 -13.46 -17.60
CA GLY A 30 -30.27 -13.73 -18.39
C GLY A 30 -30.99 -12.54 -19.02
N GLY A 31 -30.72 -12.31 -20.30
CA GLY A 31 -31.26 -11.20 -21.08
C GLY A 31 -32.70 -11.34 -21.55
N GLN A 32 -33.14 -10.33 -22.29
CA GLN A 32 -34.17 -10.49 -23.32
C GLN A 32 -34.02 -9.40 -24.39
N HIS A 33 -34.04 -9.88 -25.63
CA HIS A 33 -34.06 -9.16 -26.89
C HIS A 33 -35.34 -8.34 -27.05
N GLY A 34 -35.21 -7.11 -27.51
CA GLY A 34 -36.33 -6.22 -27.84
C GLY A 34 -35.82 -5.06 -28.67
N ASP A 35 -35.88 -5.22 -29.98
CA ASP A 35 -35.71 -4.16 -30.97
C ASP A 35 -36.73 -3.04 -30.73
N GLY A 36 -36.26 -1.81 -30.67
CA GLY A 36 -37.05 -0.62 -30.38
C GLY A 36 -36.34 0.62 -30.91
N GLU A 37 -36.46 0.81 -32.21
CA GLU A 37 -36.17 2.05 -32.92
C GLU A 37 -37.07 3.17 -32.37
N GLY A 38 -36.51 4.32 -31.98
CA GLY A 38 -37.33 5.40 -31.45
C GLY A 38 -36.60 6.57 -30.79
N SER A 39 -36.19 7.51 -31.64
CA SER A 39 -36.28 8.96 -31.44
C SER A 39 -35.44 9.66 -30.37
N ASP A 40 -34.52 10.46 -30.90
CA ASP A 40 -34.04 11.73 -30.37
C ASP A 40 -35.12 12.51 -29.60
N HIS A 41 -34.82 12.91 -28.36
CA HIS A 41 -35.33 14.17 -27.84
C HIS A 41 -34.32 14.81 -26.87
N ALA A 42 -33.77 15.92 -27.35
CA ALA A 42 -33.12 16.93 -26.55
C ALA A 42 -34.06 17.46 -25.45
N GLY A 43 -33.52 17.71 -24.25
CA GLY A 43 -34.27 18.35 -23.17
C GLY A 43 -33.40 18.69 -21.96
N ARG A 44 -32.73 19.85 -21.99
CA ARG A 44 -32.40 20.66 -20.80
C ARG A 44 -33.41 21.82 -20.75
N PRO A 45 -33.54 22.60 -19.67
CA PRO A 45 -33.30 22.39 -18.23
C PRO A 45 -34.58 22.67 -17.38
N GLY A 46 -34.64 22.24 -16.12
CA GLY A 46 -35.79 22.51 -15.25
C GLY A 46 -35.37 22.87 -13.84
N ALA A 47 -35.43 24.17 -13.52
CA ALA A 47 -35.31 24.71 -12.17
C ALA A 47 -36.67 24.68 -11.46
N THR A 48 -36.69 24.29 -10.19
CA THR A 48 -37.73 24.69 -9.23
C THR A 48 -37.12 24.88 -7.84
N ALA A 49 -37.05 26.14 -7.40
CA ALA A 49 -37.10 26.56 -6.00
C ALA A 49 -38.50 26.21 -5.45
N THR A 50 -38.79 25.94 -4.17
CA THR A 50 -38.66 26.74 -2.94
C THR A 50 -39.20 25.79 -1.84
N ALA A 51 -38.73 25.73 -0.60
CA ALA A 51 -39.16 26.65 0.45
C ALA A 51 -38.44 26.45 1.79
N SER A 52 -38.19 27.60 2.41
CA SER A 52 -37.80 27.88 3.79
C SER A 52 -38.57 27.10 4.86
N ALA A 53 -37.85 26.62 5.88
CA ALA A 53 -38.38 26.44 7.22
C ALA A 53 -37.29 26.74 8.29
N SER A 54 -37.47 27.83 9.01
CA SER A 54 -36.93 28.13 10.34
C SER A 54 -37.83 29.26 10.88
N PRO A 55 -38.19 29.31 12.18
CA PRO A 55 -37.19 29.37 13.26
C PRO A 55 -37.57 28.78 14.63
N GLY A 56 -36.55 28.67 15.50
CA GLY A 56 -36.66 28.78 16.97
C GLY A 56 -36.74 27.45 17.74
N ALA A 57 -36.15 27.27 18.92
CA ALA A 57 -35.26 28.10 19.74
C ALA A 57 -34.63 27.20 20.82
N SER A 58 -33.41 27.54 21.21
CA SER A 58 -32.83 27.41 22.55
C SER A 58 -32.92 26.06 23.30
N ALA A 59 -31.80 25.33 23.28
CA ALA A 59 -31.29 24.68 24.48
C ALA A 59 -29.80 25.06 24.65
N SER A 60 -29.51 25.77 25.74
CA SER A 60 -28.17 26.24 26.13
C SER A 60 -27.14 25.13 26.23
N PRO A 61 -25.84 25.44 26.05
CA PRO A 61 -24.76 24.48 26.15
C PRO A 61 -24.54 24.14 27.63
N ARG A 62 -24.52 22.85 27.95
CA ARG A 62 -24.00 22.38 29.23
C ARG A 62 -22.86 21.40 28.98
N ALA A 63 -21.75 21.92 28.48
CA ALA A 63 -20.45 21.28 28.60
C ALA A 63 -19.72 21.94 29.79
N LYS A 64 -19.92 21.36 30.97
CA LYS A 64 -18.87 21.27 32.00
C LYS A 64 -18.35 19.83 31.82
N ASP A 65 -17.07 19.54 31.64
CA ASP A 65 -15.90 20.04 32.36
C ASP A 65 -14.64 19.91 31.49
N GLY A 66 -13.63 20.71 31.81
CA GLY A 66 -12.23 20.36 31.52
C GLY A 66 -11.65 20.95 30.25
N GLY A 67 -11.14 22.18 30.36
CA GLY A 67 -10.16 22.67 29.41
C GLY A 67 -8.91 21.80 29.39
N GLY A 68 -8.66 21.19 28.26
CA GLY A 68 -7.35 20.75 27.80
C GLY A 68 -7.36 20.99 26.30
N ALA A 69 -6.34 21.67 25.78
CA ALA A 69 -6.18 21.77 24.34
C ALA A 69 -6.29 20.37 23.71
N PRO A 70 -6.98 20.19 22.57
CA PRO A 70 -6.67 19.02 21.77
C PRO A 70 -5.20 19.14 21.31
N ASP A 71 -4.57 18.01 20.99
CA ASP A 71 -3.34 17.97 20.18
C ASP A 71 -1.98 18.08 20.90
N ASP A 72 -1.58 17.01 21.60
CA ASP A 72 -0.15 16.70 21.87
C ASP A 72 0.09 15.19 22.15
N GLU A 73 -0.95 14.46 22.57
CA GLU A 73 -0.84 13.03 22.86
C GLU A 73 -0.67 12.16 21.59
N ALA A 74 -1.40 12.47 20.51
CA ALA A 74 -1.45 11.65 19.30
C ALA A 74 -0.19 11.77 18.40
N THR A 75 0.52 12.90 18.45
CA THR A 75 1.74 13.14 17.66
C THR A 75 3.00 12.67 18.37
N ALA A 76 2.96 12.56 19.69
CA ALA A 76 4.10 12.15 20.49
C ALA A 76 4.49 10.69 20.22
N LYS A 77 5.81 10.45 20.26
CA LYS A 77 6.43 9.18 19.90
C LYS A 77 6.68 8.31 21.13
N VAL A 78 6.63 6.99 20.94
CA VAL A 78 6.97 6.02 21.97
C VAL A 78 8.49 6.03 22.18
N PRO A 79 8.99 6.23 23.42
CA PRO A 79 10.42 6.24 23.69
C PRO A 79 11.03 4.84 23.51
N ARG A 80 12.32 4.79 23.18
CA ARG A 80 13.05 3.53 22.90
C ARG A 80 12.86 2.43 23.95
N SER A 81 12.81 2.79 25.23
CA SER A 81 12.64 1.83 26.32
C SER A 81 11.27 1.13 26.32
N ARG A 82 10.26 1.76 25.71
CA ARG A 82 8.88 1.24 25.58
C ARG A 82 8.58 0.64 24.20
N LEU A 83 9.58 0.52 23.33
CA LEU A 83 9.44 -0.20 22.05
C LEU A 83 9.54 -1.70 22.30
N THR A 84 8.38 -2.31 22.57
CA THR A 84 8.23 -3.76 22.80
C THR A 84 7.10 -4.30 21.92
N PRO A 85 7.31 -5.40 21.20
CA PRO A 85 6.23 -6.04 20.45
C PRO A 85 5.29 -6.82 21.39
N ALA A 86 4.07 -7.08 20.93
CA ALA A 86 3.13 -7.95 21.65
C ALA A 86 3.67 -9.40 21.82
N THR A 87 4.49 -9.87 20.87
CA THR A 87 5.12 -11.19 20.91
C THR A 87 6.60 -11.12 20.54
N GLY A 88 7.42 -11.94 21.20
CA GLY A 88 8.85 -12.03 20.91
C GLY A 88 9.66 -10.80 21.32
N SER A 89 10.63 -10.39 20.51
CA SER A 89 11.49 -9.24 20.78
C SER A 89 12.05 -8.66 19.47
N PHE A 90 12.23 -7.34 19.43
CA PHE A 90 12.92 -6.69 18.33
C PHE A 90 14.42 -6.93 18.42
N THR A 91 15.04 -7.14 17.27
CA THR A 91 16.49 -7.03 17.10
C THR A 91 16.94 -5.58 17.29
N THR A 92 18.25 -5.37 17.48
CA THR A 92 18.81 -4.01 17.61
C THR A 92 18.48 -3.13 16.39
N LYS A 93 18.62 -3.67 15.17
CA LYS A 93 18.34 -2.92 13.94
C LYS A 93 16.87 -2.55 13.79
N GLU A 94 15.97 -3.44 14.17
CA GLU A 94 14.54 -3.16 14.19
C GLU A 94 14.20 -2.12 15.24
N LYS A 95 14.82 -2.19 16.42
CA LYS A 95 14.63 -1.20 17.47
C LYS A 95 15.16 0.17 17.07
N ASP A 96 16.33 0.23 16.44
CA ASP A 96 16.88 1.45 15.83
C ASP A 96 15.95 1.95 14.72
N TYR A 97 15.33 1.01 13.98
CA TYR A 97 14.31 1.38 13.02
C TYR A 97 13.04 1.95 13.67
N LEU A 98 12.76 1.73 14.95
CA LEU A 98 11.51 2.16 15.56
C LEU A 98 11.65 3.45 16.39
N VAL A 99 12.88 3.83 16.74
CA VAL A 99 13.15 5.07 17.48
C VAL A 99 12.57 6.28 16.75
N ASP A 100 11.86 7.11 17.50
CA ASP A 100 11.20 8.35 17.06
C ASP A 100 10.17 8.17 15.92
N ARG A 101 9.83 6.92 15.56
CA ARG A 101 8.89 6.62 14.47
C ARG A 101 7.53 6.17 14.96
N VAL A 102 7.45 5.41 16.06
CA VAL A 102 6.19 4.85 16.57
C VAL A 102 5.35 5.93 17.26
N PRO A 103 4.19 6.33 16.70
CA PRO A 103 3.24 7.19 17.39
C PRO A 103 2.66 6.50 18.62
N ARG A 104 2.30 7.28 19.66
CA ARG A 104 1.55 6.76 20.80
C ARG A 104 0.25 6.10 20.34
N GLY A 105 -0.08 4.97 20.95
CA GLY A 105 -1.27 4.18 20.60
C GLY A 105 -1.13 3.33 19.33
N LEU A 106 -0.03 3.44 18.59
CA LEU A 106 0.24 2.57 17.44
C LEU A 106 1.17 1.42 17.86
N GLU A 107 0.88 0.22 17.35
CA GLU A 107 1.71 -0.96 17.59
C GLU A 107 3.09 -0.82 16.93
N PRO A 108 4.20 -0.94 17.69
CA PRO A 108 5.55 -0.85 17.13
C PRO A 108 5.80 -1.86 16.01
N ALA A 109 5.21 -3.05 16.10
CA ALA A 109 5.31 -4.07 15.06
C ALA A 109 4.68 -3.62 13.74
N ALA A 110 3.57 -2.87 13.77
CA ALA A 110 2.93 -2.36 12.56
C ALA A 110 3.82 -1.33 11.83
N VAL A 111 4.53 -0.49 12.58
CA VAL A 111 5.51 0.45 12.02
C VAL A 111 6.70 -0.30 11.42
N LEU A 112 7.18 -1.35 12.09
CA LEU A 112 8.26 -2.19 11.57
C LEU A 112 7.85 -2.87 10.24
N GLU A 113 6.63 -3.39 10.17
CA GLU A 113 6.11 -3.99 8.94
C GLU A 113 6.05 -2.99 7.79
N ALA A 114 5.62 -1.74 8.03
CA ALA A 114 5.66 -0.71 7.00
C ALA A 114 7.08 -0.48 6.44
N GLY A 115 8.10 -0.51 7.30
CA GLY A 115 9.50 -0.46 6.87
C GLY A 115 9.95 -1.67 6.06
N ARG A 116 9.51 -2.87 6.44
CA ARG A 116 9.79 -4.11 5.69
C ARG A 116 9.12 -4.10 4.32
N THR A 117 7.87 -3.64 4.26
CA THR A 117 7.15 -3.42 2.99
C THR A 117 7.88 -2.42 2.11
N ALA A 118 8.45 -1.34 2.66
CA ALA A 118 9.26 -0.41 1.87
C ALA A 118 10.48 -1.12 1.24
N CYS A 119 11.20 -1.94 2.01
CA CYS A 119 12.31 -2.75 1.50
C CYS A 119 11.87 -3.71 0.38
N GLU A 120 10.71 -4.35 0.52
CA GLU A 120 10.15 -5.25 -0.49
C GLU A 120 9.75 -4.50 -1.78
N ARG A 121 9.12 -3.33 -1.66
CA ARG A 121 8.78 -2.48 -2.81
C ARG A 121 10.03 -2.02 -3.56
N ILE A 122 11.10 -1.64 -2.84
CA ILE A 122 12.39 -1.33 -3.46
C ILE A 122 12.95 -2.54 -4.19
N ALA A 123 12.92 -3.72 -3.55
CA ALA A 123 13.43 -4.97 -4.13
C ALA A 123 12.73 -5.32 -5.45
N THR A 124 11.41 -5.42 -5.41
CA THR A 124 10.57 -5.82 -6.56
C THR A 124 10.62 -4.79 -7.69
N THR A 125 10.70 -3.50 -7.36
CA THR A 125 10.88 -2.45 -8.39
C THR A 125 12.26 -2.55 -9.02
N ALA A 126 13.33 -2.73 -8.23
CA ALA A 126 14.69 -2.83 -8.74
C ALA A 126 14.93 -4.10 -9.57
N GLU A 127 14.27 -5.21 -9.20
CA GLU A 127 14.26 -6.46 -9.97
C GLU A 127 13.66 -6.26 -11.37
N SER A 128 12.63 -5.40 -11.47
CA SER A 128 11.99 -5.07 -12.74
C SER A 128 12.78 -4.04 -13.53
N SER A 129 13.25 -2.98 -12.86
CA SER A 129 13.98 -1.85 -13.43
C SER A 129 14.66 -1.04 -12.34
N GLU A 130 16.00 -1.11 -12.31
CA GLU A 130 16.82 -0.32 -11.39
C GLU A 130 16.57 1.19 -11.55
N LYS A 131 16.39 1.64 -12.80
CA LYS A 131 16.12 3.05 -13.12
C LYS A 131 14.77 3.51 -12.55
N ASP A 132 13.76 2.66 -12.57
CA ASP A 132 12.45 3.00 -12.02
C ASP A 132 12.49 2.99 -10.49
N ALA A 133 13.25 2.08 -9.88
CA ALA A 133 13.48 2.10 -8.44
C ALA A 133 14.14 3.41 -7.98
N ILE A 134 15.19 3.86 -8.68
CA ILE A 134 15.85 5.15 -8.42
C ILE A 134 14.85 6.30 -8.60
N SER A 135 14.04 6.27 -9.65
CA SER A 135 13.06 7.33 -9.93
C SER A 135 11.96 7.40 -8.85
N ALA A 136 11.43 6.26 -8.42
CA ALA A 136 10.44 6.15 -7.36
C ALA A 136 11.01 6.62 -6.00
N LEU A 137 12.24 6.24 -5.67
CA LEU A 137 12.95 6.72 -4.49
C LEU A 137 13.17 8.24 -4.54
N LYS A 138 13.56 8.77 -5.69
CA LYS A 138 13.76 10.21 -5.88
C LYS A 138 12.46 10.97 -5.70
N ALA A 139 11.37 10.49 -6.30
CA ALA A 139 10.03 11.06 -6.21
C ALA A 139 9.37 10.88 -4.84
N GLY A 140 9.88 9.98 -3.99
CA GLY A 140 9.31 9.71 -2.67
C GLY A 140 8.05 8.84 -2.71
N GLU A 141 7.88 8.03 -3.76
CA GLU A 141 6.69 7.16 -3.95
C GLU A 141 6.70 5.92 -3.04
N ILE A 142 7.87 5.60 -2.47
CA ILE A 142 8.04 4.53 -1.50
C ILE A 142 8.19 5.16 -0.11
N ASP A 143 7.09 5.18 0.63
CA ASP A 143 7.08 5.64 2.02
C ASP A 143 8.10 4.86 2.86
N GLN A 144 8.69 5.54 3.85
CA GLN A 144 9.67 4.95 4.77
C GLN A 144 10.96 4.41 4.11
N ALA A 145 11.20 4.65 2.82
CA ALA A 145 12.31 4.06 2.09
C ALA A 145 13.68 4.36 2.71
N GLU A 146 14.03 5.62 2.93
CA GLU A 146 15.32 6.01 3.49
C GLU A 146 15.61 5.35 4.85
N PRO A 147 14.75 5.50 5.88
CA PRO A 147 15.01 4.86 7.16
C PRO A 147 14.99 3.32 7.07
N ALA A 148 14.17 2.74 6.20
CA ALA A 148 14.14 1.30 5.98
C ALA A 148 15.46 0.80 5.38
N VAL A 149 16.00 1.50 4.37
CA VAL A 149 17.30 1.14 3.76
C VAL A 149 18.43 1.27 4.78
N ARG A 150 18.49 2.36 5.55
CA ARG A 150 19.57 2.57 6.53
C ARG A 150 19.62 1.49 7.62
N HIS A 151 18.48 0.95 8.05
CA HIS A 151 18.42 0.04 9.20
C HIS A 151 18.03 -1.41 8.86
N LEU A 152 17.05 -1.61 7.98
CA LEU A 152 16.44 -2.91 7.69
C LEU A 152 17.03 -3.57 6.44
N CYS A 153 17.23 -2.81 5.36
CA CYS A 153 17.70 -3.33 4.07
C CYS A 153 18.90 -2.54 3.49
N PRO A 154 20.06 -2.54 4.17
CA PRO A 154 21.23 -1.75 3.77
C PRO A 154 21.81 -2.13 2.41
N LYS A 155 21.46 -3.31 1.87
CA LYS A 155 21.84 -3.71 0.51
C LYS A 155 21.33 -2.76 -0.57
N PHE A 156 20.27 -1.99 -0.31
CA PHE A 156 19.72 -1.01 -1.26
C PHE A 156 20.27 0.40 -1.08
N ALA A 157 21.27 0.62 -0.21
CA ALA A 157 21.92 1.91 -0.05
C ALA A 157 22.42 2.52 -1.38
N PRO A 158 23.00 1.76 -2.32
CA PRO A 158 23.42 2.32 -3.61
C PRO A 158 22.28 2.95 -4.43
N LEU A 159 21.06 2.40 -4.34
CA LEU A 159 19.89 2.95 -5.02
C LEU A 159 19.42 4.25 -4.36
N LEU A 160 19.54 4.32 -3.04
CA LEU A 160 19.22 5.52 -2.25
C LEU A 160 20.16 6.68 -2.63
N GLU A 161 21.47 6.40 -2.65
CA GLU A 161 22.50 7.38 -3.03
C GLU A 161 22.31 7.86 -4.48
N ALA A 162 22.03 6.93 -5.41
CA ALA A 162 21.74 7.28 -6.81
C ALA A 162 20.47 8.15 -6.97
N ALA A 163 19.52 8.04 -6.03
CA ALA A 163 18.33 8.89 -5.97
C ALA A 163 18.58 10.26 -5.30
N GLY A 164 19.79 10.49 -4.75
CA GLY A 164 20.17 11.72 -4.06
C GLY A 164 19.56 11.85 -2.65
N LYS A 165 19.47 10.73 -1.93
CA LYS A 165 18.87 10.57 -0.60
C LYS A 165 19.90 9.99 0.38
#